data_AF-C6BGJ1-F1
#
_entry.id   AF-C6BGJ1-F1
#
_cell.length_a   1.000
_cell.length_b   1.000
_cell.length_c   1.000
_cell.angle_alpha   90.00
_cell.angle_beta   90.00
_cell.angle_gamma   90.00
#
_symmetry.space_group_name_H-M   'P 1'
#
loop_
_entity.id
_entity.type
_entity.pdbx_description
1 polymer ?
#
loop_
_entity_poly.entity_id
_entity_poly.type
_entity_poly.pdbx_seq_one_letter_code
_entity_poly.pdbx_strand_id
1 'polypeptide(L)'
;MTLRMTASLLGGALWLAGCAQPYVEPPAGARTVPVEFIRPASGAAAALLVFDDARTCTGQRVAIATNQPARSVRVLTDVPTTMAVNFVRPAGNLTYFCSVAVSFVPLTGHRYQLRSTYSESERGCRAALIESSNGLSWRPVAARYRQWATQSACQPLTDADIAHMHDRTRSEDGSTTLSDLKDLLVPQ
;
A
#
# COMPACT_ATOMS: atom_id res chain seq x y z
N MET A 1 -14.89 -43.21 -13.55
CA MET A 1 -13.46 -42.99 -13.22
C MET A 1 -12.68 -42.87 -14.54
N THR A 2 -11.59 -42.12 -14.54
CA THR A 2 -10.75 -41.67 -15.68
C THR A 2 -11.36 -40.63 -16.64
N LEU A 3 -11.03 -39.36 -16.39
CA LEU A 3 -11.05 -38.30 -17.41
C LEU A 3 -9.62 -37.78 -17.63
N ARG A 4 -9.35 -37.56 -18.92
CA ARG A 4 -8.04 -37.48 -19.56
C ARG A 4 -7.30 -36.18 -19.22
N MET A 5 -5.98 -36.31 -19.07
CA MET A 5 -5.03 -35.20 -19.16
C MET A 5 -5.15 -34.51 -20.52
N THR A 6 -5.31 -33.19 -20.50
CA THR A 6 -4.97 -32.30 -21.61
C THR A 6 -4.03 -31.23 -21.08
N ALA A 7 -2.75 -31.41 -21.38
CA ALA A 7 -1.74 -30.37 -21.30
C ALA A 7 -1.87 -29.49 -22.54
N SER A 8 -2.05 -28.18 -22.34
CA SER A 8 -1.98 -27.19 -23.41
C SER A 8 -1.18 -25.99 -22.93
N LEU A 9 0.10 -26.01 -23.31
CA LEU A 9 0.95 -24.88 -23.69
C LEU A 9 0.38 -23.47 -23.40
N LEU A 10 0.92 -22.83 -22.37
CA LEU A 10 1.01 -21.37 -22.30
C LEU A 10 2.49 -21.00 -22.41
N GLY A 11 2.95 -20.91 -23.66
CA GLY A 11 4.17 -20.18 -24.00
C GLY A 11 3.92 -18.68 -23.88
N GLY A 12 4.79 -17.99 -23.15
CA GLY A 12 4.73 -16.54 -22.98
C GLY A 12 5.25 -16.05 -21.63
N ALA A 13 6.36 -16.62 -21.15
CA ALA A 13 6.98 -16.21 -19.89
C ALA A 13 7.90 -15.01 -20.11
N LEU A 14 7.34 -13.79 -20.12
CA LEU A 14 8.10 -12.58 -19.81
C LEU A 14 8.17 -12.44 -18.28
N TRP A 15 9.26 -12.93 -17.70
CA TRP A 15 9.61 -12.75 -16.31
C TRP A 15 10.15 -11.33 -16.07
N LEU A 16 9.32 -10.41 -15.54
CA LEU A 16 9.76 -9.10 -15.02
C LEU A 16 8.95 -8.66 -13.78
N ALA A 17 8.88 -9.53 -12.77
CA ALA A 17 8.68 -9.21 -11.34
C ALA A 17 8.79 -10.54 -10.57
N GLY A 18 9.82 -10.71 -9.74
CA GLY A 18 9.99 -11.93 -8.95
C GLY A 18 8.79 -12.20 -8.04
N CYS A 19 8.17 -13.38 -8.22
CA CYS A 19 7.40 -14.20 -7.27
C CYS A 19 6.45 -13.56 -6.23
N ALA A 20 6.07 -12.29 -6.36
CA ALA A 20 5.08 -11.71 -5.46
C ALA A 20 3.70 -12.28 -5.80
N GLN A 21 3.15 -13.06 -4.87
CA GLN A 21 1.85 -13.68 -5.02
C GLN A 21 0.75 -12.61 -5.05
N PRO A 22 -0.38 -12.85 -5.74
CA PRO A 22 -1.51 -11.93 -5.68
C PRO A 22 -2.04 -11.85 -4.24
N TYR A 23 -2.49 -10.66 -3.84
CA TYR A 23 -3.21 -10.47 -2.59
C TYR A 23 -4.60 -11.07 -2.70
N VAL A 24 -4.97 -11.87 -1.70
CA VAL A 24 -6.32 -12.41 -1.56
C VAL A 24 -6.99 -11.61 -0.46
N GLU A 25 -8.08 -10.92 -0.80
CA GLU A 25 -8.85 -10.18 0.20
C GLU A 25 -9.41 -11.14 1.27
N PRO A 26 -9.60 -10.67 2.51
CA PRO A 26 -10.16 -11.51 3.56
C PRO A 26 -11.52 -12.11 3.15
N PRO A 27 -11.86 -13.32 3.61
CA PRO A 27 -13.08 -14.01 3.21
C PRO A 27 -14.33 -13.19 3.57
N ALA A 28 -15.45 -13.50 2.89
CA ALA A 28 -16.73 -12.91 3.23
C ALA A 28 -17.09 -13.23 4.70
N GLY A 29 -17.60 -12.24 5.43
CA GLY A 29 -17.90 -12.35 6.87
C GLY A 29 -16.75 -11.98 7.80
N ALA A 30 -15.52 -11.81 7.32
CA ALA A 30 -14.45 -11.21 8.10
C ALA A 30 -14.75 -9.72 8.40
N ARG A 31 -14.33 -9.25 9.58
CA ARG A 31 -14.38 -7.81 9.89
C ARG A 31 -13.30 -7.10 9.09
N THR A 32 -13.74 -6.36 8.07
CA THR A 32 -12.84 -5.67 7.14
C THR A 32 -13.26 -4.24 6.91
N VAL A 33 -12.29 -3.42 6.52
CA VAL A 33 -12.52 -2.05 6.04
C VAL A 33 -11.95 -1.87 4.63
N PRO A 34 -12.56 -0.99 3.82
CA PRO A 34 -12.03 -0.65 2.51
C PRO A 34 -10.89 0.36 2.62
N VAL A 35 -9.80 0.08 1.91
CA VAL A 35 -8.74 1.04 1.59
C VAL A 35 -8.80 1.32 0.10
N GLU A 36 -9.20 2.54 -0.25
CA GLU A 36 -9.24 3.02 -1.62
C GLU A 36 -7.84 3.49 -2.03
N PHE A 37 -7.30 2.91 -3.10
CA PHE A 37 -6.05 3.41 -3.69
C PHE A 37 -6.36 4.49 -4.72
N ILE A 38 -5.84 5.69 -4.52
CA ILE A 38 -5.96 6.79 -5.48
C ILE A 38 -4.64 6.89 -6.25
N ARG A 39 -4.71 6.52 -7.53
CA ARG A 39 -3.57 6.57 -8.44
C ARG A 39 -3.26 8.03 -8.81
N PRO A 40 -1.99 8.43 -8.90
CA PRO A 40 -1.63 9.77 -9.35
C PRO A 40 -2.14 10.03 -10.77
N ALA A 41 -2.56 11.27 -11.03
CA ALA A 41 -3.19 11.68 -12.29
C ALA A 41 -2.26 11.63 -13.52
N SER A 42 -0.94 11.65 -13.34
CA SER A 42 0.02 11.62 -14.44
C SER A 42 1.35 10.91 -14.11
N GLY A 43 1.98 10.38 -15.16
CA GLY A 43 3.43 10.13 -15.24
C GLY A 43 3.97 8.81 -14.68
N ALA A 44 3.34 8.18 -13.69
CA ALA A 44 3.90 6.97 -13.08
C ALA A 44 2.86 5.90 -12.71
N ALA A 45 3.05 4.69 -13.25
CA ALA A 45 2.23 3.54 -12.92
C ALA A 45 2.69 2.95 -11.57
N ALA A 46 1.88 3.15 -10.54
CA ALA A 46 2.10 2.59 -9.21
C ALA A 46 1.39 1.26 -8.98
N ALA A 47 2.06 0.29 -8.34
CA ALA A 47 1.41 -0.89 -7.80
C ALA A 47 1.04 -0.66 -6.34
N LEU A 48 -0.07 -1.24 -5.90
CA LEU A 48 -0.42 -1.38 -4.50
C LEU A 48 0.00 -2.76 -4.00
N LEU A 49 0.80 -2.77 -2.95
CA LEU A 49 1.26 -3.97 -2.26
C LEU A 49 0.65 -4.05 -0.87
N VAL A 50 0.40 -5.27 -0.40
CA VAL A 50 0.02 -5.59 0.99
C VAL A 50 1.03 -6.60 1.52
N PHE A 51 1.43 -6.48 2.78
CA PHE A 51 2.42 -7.38 3.38
C PHE A 51 1.76 -8.33 4.37
N ASP A 52 2.12 -9.62 4.30
CA ASP A 52 1.65 -10.64 5.24
C ASP A 52 2.15 -10.35 6.67
N ASP A 53 3.37 -9.84 6.82
CA ASP A 53 3.90 -9.36 8.10
C ASP A 53 4.07 -7.83 8.09
N ALA A 54 3.15 -7.16 8.77
CA ALA A 54 3.18 -5.72 8.96
C ALA A 54 4.36 -5.23 9.80
N ARG A 55 4.90 -6.05 10.71
CA ARG A 55 5.99 -5.64 11.60
C ARG A 55 7.27 -5.41 10.81
N THR A 56 7.58 -6.30 9.88
CA THR A 56 8.84 -6.28 9.11
C THR A 56 8.69 -5.93 7.63
N CYS A 57 7.46 -5.72 7.13
CA CYS A 57 7.18 -5.62 5.69
C CYS A 57 7.69 -6.83 4.90
N THR A 58 7.46 -8.04 5.41
CA THR A 58 7.78 -9.29 4.69
C THR A 58 6.51 -9.97 4.17
N GLY A 59 6.68 -10.90 3.23
CA GLY A 59 5.55 -11.57 2.57
C GLY A 59 4.75 -10.61 1.69
N GLN A 60 5.40 -9.87 0.80
CA GLN A 60 4.72 -8.95 -0.11
C GLN A 60 3.71 -9.67 -1.02
N ARG A 61 2.54 -9.07 -1.18
CA ARG A 61 1.46 -9.51 -2.06
C ARG A 61 1.01 -8.35 -2.95
N VAL A 62 0.76 -8.63 -4.23
CA VAL A 62 0.29 -7.62 -5.20
C VAL A 62 -1.22 -7.50 -5.09
N ALA A 63 -1.71 -6.36 -4.59
CA ALA A 63 -3.15 -6.10 -4.47
C ALA A 63 -3.74 -5.40 -5.69
N ILE A 64 -2.98 -4.47 -6.28
CA ILE A 64 -3.31 -3.81 -7.54
C ILE A 64 -2.02 -3.67 -8.34
N ALA A 65 -1.96 -4.26 -9.53
CA ALA A 65 -0.78 -4.14 -10.39
C ALA A 65 -0.70 -2.74 -11.04
N THR A 66 0.47 -2.39 -11.57
CA THR A 66 0.72 -1.10 -12.25
C THR A 66 -0.21 -0.87 -13.45
N ASN A 67 -0.57 -1.95 -14.15
CA ASN A 67 -1.43 -1.95 -15.34
C ASN A 67 -2.92 -2.16 -15.04
N GLN A 68 -3.33 -2.25 -13.77
CA GLN A 68 -4.72 -2.44 -13.37
C GLN A 68 -5.37 -1.11 -12.93
N PRO A 69 -6.69 -0.95 -13.15
CA PRO A 69 -7.40 0.23 -12.66
C PRO A 69 -7.32 0.32 -11.13
N ALA A 70 -7.26 1.55 -10.63
CA ALA A 70 -7.35 1.82 -9.21
C ALA A 70 -8.71 1.34 -8.66
N ARG A 71 -8.70 0.76 -7.45
CA ARG A 71 -9.88 0.24 -6.77
C ARG A 71 -9.68 0.20 -5.26
N SER A 72 -10.76 -0.06 -4.53
CA SER A 72 -10.67 -0.41 -3.12
C SER A 72 -10.20 -1.85 -2.92
N VAL A 73 -9.45 -2.07 -1.84
CA VAL A 73 -9.07 -3.39 -1.33
C VAL A 73 -9.53 -3.52 0.12
N ARG A 74 -10.00 -4.70 0.52
CA ARG A 74 -10.40 -4.95 1.91
C ARG A 74 -9.24 -5.45 2.74
N VAL A 75 -9.07 -4.91 3.93
CA VAL A 75 -8.09 -5.36 4.94
C VAL A 75 -8.80 -5.64 6.27
N LEU A 76 -8.22 -6.48 7.14
CA LEU A 76 -8.79 -6.82 8.44
C LEU A 76 -8.81 -5.59 9.36
N THR A 77 -9.88 -5.43 10.14
CA THR A 77 -9.93 -4.42 11.21
C THR A 77 -9.16 -4.88 12.43
N ASP A 78 -8.64 -3.91 13.19
CA ASP A 78 -7.99 -4.09 14.49
C ASP A 78 -6.71 -4.96 14.43
N VAL A 79 -6.19 -5.23 13.22
CA VAL A 79 -4.95 -5.96 12.96
C VAL A 79 -3.93 -5.02 12.31
N PRO A 80 -2.70 -4.90 12.85
CA PRO A 80 -1.64 -4.13 12.21
C PRO A 80 -1.47 -4.55 10.75
N THR A 81 -1.59 -3.59 9.85
CA THR A 81 -1.56 -3.79 8.40
C THR A 81 -0.48 -2.90 7.82
N THR A 82 0.30 -3.43 6.89
CA THR A 82 1.22 -2.62 6.08
C THR A 82 0.86 -2.72 4.61
N MET A 83 0.75 -1.56 3.96
CA MET A 83 0.54 -1.44 2.53
C MET A 83 1.66 -0.58 1.94
N ALA A 84 2.11 -0.87 0.73
CA ALA A 84 3.07 -0.01 0.05
C ALA A 84 2.57 0.42 -1.32
N VAL A 85 2.93 1.64 -1.70
CA VAL A 85 2.85 2.10 -3.08
C VAL A 85 4.22 1.91 -3.69
N ASN A 86 4.30 1.15 -4.78
CA ASN A 86 5.54 0.89 -5.51
C ASN A 86 5.46 1.50 -6.92
N PHE A 87 6.27 2.51 -7.16
CA PHE A 87 6.44 3.13 -8.47
C PHE A 87 7.55 2.42 -9.24
N VAL A 88 7.25 1.99 -10.46
CA VAL A 88 8.22 1.41 -11.39
C VAL A 88 8.31 2.32 -12.61
N ARG A 89 9.48 2.91 -12.84
CA ARG A 89 9.71 3.79 -13.97
C ARG A 89 10.88 3.29 -14.83
N PRO A 90 10.63 2.95 -16.10
CA PRO A 90 11.70 2.80 -17.08
C PRO A 90 12.38 4.14 -17.34
N ALA A 91 13.71 4.18 -17.34
CA ALA A 91 14.51 5.36 -17.66
C ALA A 91 15.72 4.95 -18.51
N GLY A 92 15.54 5.01 -19.83
CA GLY A 92 16.50 4.41 -20.77
C GLY A 92 16.61 2.91 -20.51
N ASN A 93 17.83 2.45 -20.25
CA ASN A 93 18.12 1.04 -19.96
C ASN A 93 18.03 0.68 -18.47
N LEU A 94 17.67 1.63 -17.60
CA LEU A 94 17.56 1.43 -16.15
C LEU A 94 16.08 1.43 -15.73
N THR A 95 15.78 0.68 -14.67
CA THR A 95 14.47 0.76 -14.01
C THR A 95 14.65 1.39 -12.64
N TYR A 96 13.95 2.50 -12.40
CA TYR A 96 13.90 3.14 -11.09
C TYR A 96 12.70 2.62 -10.32
N PHE A 97 12.96 2.27 -9.06
CA PHE A 97 11.95 1.87 -8.10
C PHE A 97 11.89 2.91 -7.01
N CYS A 98 10.68 3.34 -6.67
CA CYS A 98 10.44 4.13 -5.48
C CYS A 98 9.25 3.56 -4.75
N SER A 99 9.42 3.21 -3.48
CA SER A 99 8.31 2.72 -2.68
C SER A 99 8.24 3.32 -1.30
N VAL A 100 7.01 3.55 -0.85
CA VAL A 100 6.69 3.99 0.50
C VAL A 100 5.73 2.98 1.10
N ALA A 101 6.13 2.37 2.22
CA ALA A 101 5.28 1.49 3.02
C ALA A 101 4.62 2.30 4.14
N VAL A 102 3.32 2.12 4.32
CA VAL A 102 2.52 2.74 5.37
C VAL A 102 1.94 1.63 6.24
N SER A 103 2.22 1.71 7.53
CA SER A 103 1.77 0.76 8.53
C SER A 103 0.77 1.44 9.44
N PHE A 104 -0.37 0.80 9.69
CA PHE A 104 -1.45 1.35 10.49
C PHE A 104 -2.33 0.23 11.05
N VAL A 105 -3.23 0.57 11.97
CA VAL A 105 -4.26 -0.34 12.46
C VAL A 105 -5.63 0.12 11.92
N PRO A 106 -6.25 -0.62 10.99
CA PRO A 106 -7.54 -0.21 10.42
C PRO A 106 -8.69 -0.36 11.44
N LEU A 107 -9.62 0.59 11.46
CA LEU A 107 -10.69 0.65 12.46
C LEU A 107 -12.06 0.35 11.87
N THR A 108 -12.84 -0.45 12.60
CA THR A 108 -14.22 -0.76 12.22
C THR A 108 -15.05 0.51 11.99
N GLY A 109 -15.81 0.55 10.90
CA GLY A 109 -16.67 1.68 10.53
C GLY A 109 -15.94 2.86 9.88
N HIS A 110 -14.61 2.80 9.76
CA HIS A 110 -13.82 3.79 9.03
C HIS A 110 -13.65 3.41 7.55
N ARG A 111 -13.36 4.41 6.73
CA ARG A 111 -12.94 4.27 5.33
C ARG A 111 -11.58 4.92 5.17
N TYR A 112 -10.75 4.34 4.31
CA TYR A 112 -9.37 4.80 4.11
C TYR A 112 -9.12 5.15 2.66
N GLN A 113 -8.29 6.17 2.42
CA GLN A 113 -7.74 6.49 1.12
C GLN A 113 -6.21 6.51 1.22
N LEU A 114 -5.55 5.74 0.37
CA LEU A 114 -4.11 5.79 0.18
C LEU A 114 -3.82 6.57 -1.10
N ARG A 115 -3.28 7.76 -0.93
CA ARG A 115 -2.86 8.65 -2.02
C ARG A 115 -1.35 8.57 -2.19
N SER A 116 -0.89 8.80 -3.41
CA SER A 116 0.54 8.80 -3.68
C SER A 116 0.88 9.75 -4.82
N THR A 117 2.08 10.31 -4.73
CA THR A 117 2.67 11.12 -5.80
C THR A 117 4.09 10.64 -6.06
N TYR A 118 4.52 10.88 -7.29
CA TYR A 118 5.90 10.74 -7.70
C TYR A 118 6.32 12.07 -8.30
N SER A 119 7.40 12.65 -7.77
CA SER A 119 7.98 13.87 -8.29
C SER A 119 9.14 13.50 -9.22
N GLU A 120 8.98 13.78 -10.52
CA GLU A 120 10.03 13.50 -11.52
C GLU A 120 11.28 14.35 -11.29
N SER A 121 11.11 15.59 -10.81
CA SER A 121 12.22 16.51 -10.52
C SER A 121 13.00 16.11 -9.27
N GLU A 122 12.30 15.67 -8.23
CA GLU A 122 12.92 15.26 -6.95
C GLU A 122 13.38 13.80 -6.94
N ARG A 123 13.00 13.00 -7.97
CA ARG A 123 13.20 11.55 -8.04
C ARG A 123 12.72 10.83 -6.77
N GLY A 124 11.64 11.33 -6.18
CA GLY A 124 11.08 10.85 -4.92
C GLY A 124 9.61 10.48 -5.08
N CYS A 125 9.18 9.51 -4.28
CA CYS A 125 7.77 9.15 -4.12
C CYS A 125 7.31 9.48 -2.71
N ARG A 126 6.03 9.88 -2.61
CA ARG A 126 5.35 10.17 -1.36
C ARG A 126 4.05 9.38 -1.32
N ALA A 127 3.62 9.02 -0.12
CA ALA A 127 2.32 8.40 0.12
C ALA A 127 1.66 9.05 1.34
N ALA A 128 0.33 9.15 1.32
CA ALA A 128 -0.48 9.65 2.41
C ALA A 128 -1.64 8.70 2.64
N LEU A 129 -1.79 8.22 3.88
CA LEU A 129 -2.98 7.49 4.30
C LEU A 129 -3.89 8.42 5.10
N ILE A 130 -5.12 8.56 4.63
CA ILE A 130 -6.18 9.32 5.28
C ILE A 130 -7.36 8.42 5.61
N GLU A 131 -8.06 8.78 6.67
CA GLU A 131 -9.27 8.10 7.12
C GLU A 131 -10.47 9.04 7.20
N SER A 132 -11.65 8.45 7.08
CA SER A 132 -12.92 9.09 7.35
C SER A 132 -13.81 8.15 8.15
N SER A 133 -14.42 8.66 9.24
CA SER A 133 -15.39 7.92 10.04
C SER A 133 -16.84 8.19 9.63
N ASN A 134 -17.09 9.15 8.74
CA ASN A 134 -18.42 9.57 8.27
C ASN A 134 -18.54 9.64 6.74
N GLY A 135 -17.45 9.43 6.01
CA GLY A 135 -17.37 9.55 4.56
C GLY A 135 -17.35 10.98 4.02
N LEU A 136 -17.39 12.00 4.89
CA LEU A 136 -17.49 13.41 4.52
C LEU A 136 -16.22 14.18 4.86
N SER A 137 -15.66 13.96 6.05
CA SER A 137 -14.42 14.59 6.50
C SER A 137 -13.28 13.57 6.51
N TRP A 138 -12.15 13.97 5.93
CA TRP A 138 -10.95 13.15 5.84
C TRP A 138 -9.85 13.76 6.70
N ARG A 139 -9.11 12.90 7.41
CA ARG A 139 -7.97 13.30 8.23
C ARG A 139 -6.82 12.31 8.10
N PRO A 140 -5.58 12.71 8.42
CA PRO A 140 -4.45 11.78 8.46
C PRO A 140 -4.67 10.64 9.45
N VAL A 141 -4.15 9.46 9.11
CA VAL A 141 -4.13 8.29 10.00
C VAL A 141 -2.89 8.33 10.90
N ALA A 142 -3.04 7.88 12.15
CA ALA A 142 -1.91 7.53 13.00
C ALA A 142 -1.19 6.30 12.40
N ALA A 143 -0.09 6.55 11.68
CA ALA A 143 0.59 5.55 10.86
C ALA A 143 2.11 5.71 10.93
N ARG A 144 2.83 4.62 10.61
CA ARG A 144 4.28 4.63 10.40
C ARG A 144 4.61 4.54 8.93
N TYR A 145 5.29 5.56 8.42
CA TYR A 145 5.81 5.63 7.06
C TYR A 145 7.24 5.12 7.06
N ARG A 146 7.52 4.16 6.18
CA ARG A 146 8.82 3.48 6.12
C ARG A 146 9.26 3.38 4.67
N GLN A 147 10.52 3.69 4.42
CA GLN A 147 11.12 3.38 3.12
C GLN A 147 11.22 1.86 2.98
N TRP A 148 10.79 1.37 1.84
CA TRP A 148 10.91 -0.03 1.46
C TRP A 148 11.61 -0.07 0.10
N ALA A 149 12.79 -0.65 0.02
CA ALA A 149 13.51 -0.81 -1.24
C ALA A 149 13.39 -2.26 -1.68
N THR A 150 12.68 -2.49 -2.80
CA THR A 150 12.74 -3.71 -3.65
C THR A 150 13.38 -4.94 -2.99
N GLN A 151 12.65 -5.57 -2.06
CA GLN A 151 12.97 -6.83 -1.33
C GLN A 151 13.69 -6.75 0.03
N SER A 152 14.09 -5.58 0.53
CA SER A 152 14.56 -5.48 1.92
C SER A 152 13.36 -5.38 2.88
N ALA A 153 13.42 -6.05 4.03
CA ALA A 153 12.50 -5.80 5.13
C ALA A 153 12.53 -4.32 5.52
N CYS A 154 11.40 -3.76 5.95
CA CYS A 154 11.38 -2.46 6.60
C CYS A 154 12.13 -2.52 7.93
N GLN A 155 12.54 -1.36 8.45
CA GLN A 155 12.86 -1.23 9.86
C GLN A 155 11.67 -1.77 10.69
N PRO A 156 11.89 -2.76 11.59
CA PRO A 156 10.81 -3.41 12.31
C PRO A 156 10.03 -2.44 13.19
N LEU A 157 8.70 -2.63 13.27
CA LEU A 157 7.89 -1.90 14.25
C LEU A 157 8.19 -2.40 15.67
N THR A 158 8.35 -1.47 16.60
CA THR A 158 8.40 -1.76 18.04
C THR A 158 6.98 -1.91 18.59
N ASP A 159 6.83 -2.49 19.79
CA ASP A 159 5.52 -2.54 20.44
C ASP A 159 5.00 -1.13 20.76
N ALA A 160 5.91 -0.18 21.00
CA ALA A 160 5.56 1.23 21.17
C ALA A 160 5.01 1.85 19.87
N ASP A 161 5.53 1.46 18.70
CA ASP A 161 4.97 1.91 17.41
C ASP A 161 3.56 1.37 17.20
N ILE A 162 3.34 0.09 17.53
CA ILE A 162 2.02 -0.53 17.44
C ILE A 162 1.06 0.14 18.41
N ALA A 163 1.47 0.32 19.66
CA ALA A 163 0.70 1.04 20.67
C ALA A 163 0.39 2.47 20.24
N HIS A 164 1.32 3.19 19.60
CA HIS A 164 1.09 4.52 19.06
C HIS A 164 0.06 4.53 17.93
N MET A 165 0.08 3.56 17.01
CA MET A 165 -0.93 3.44 15.96
C MET A 165 -2.33 3.11 16.54
N HIS A 166 -2.39 2.52 17.74
CA HIS A 166 -3.63 2.38 18.50
C HIS A 166 -3.98 3.65 19.31
N ASP A 167 -2.99 4.39 19.82
CA ASP A 167 -3.16 5.59 20.63
C ASP A 167 -3.52 6.81 19.77
N ARG A 168 -4.83 7.10 19.75
CA ARG A 168 -5.42 8.19 18.97
C ARG A 168 -5.33 9.56 19.63
N THR A 169 -4.74 9.67 20.83
CA THR A 169 -4.69 10.92 21.58
C THR A 169 -3.42 11.72 21.31
N ARG A 170 -2.39 11.08 20.73
CA ARG A 170 -1.13 11.73 20.33
C ARG A 170 -1.03 11.78 18.82
N SER A 171 -1.41 12.93 18.27
CA SER A 171 -1.03 13.34 16.91
C SER A 171 0.14 14.32 16.97
N GLU A 172 1.16 14.03 17.78
CA GLU A 172 2.42 14.77 17.70
C GLU A 172 3.57 13.77 17.60
N ASP A 173 4.26 13.86 16.46
CA ASP A 173 5.58 13.33 16.14
C ASP A 173 5.70 11.92 15.51
N GLY A 174 5.95 11.91 14.19
CA GLY A 174 6.92 10.96 13.63
C GLY A 174 6.74 10.55 12.16
N SER A 175 7.33 11.35 11.25
CA SER A 175 7.91 10.95 9.95
C SER A 175 7.04 10.88 8.68
N THR A 176 6.10 11.80 8.52
CA THR A 176 5.97 12.67 7.32
C THR A 176 5.05 13.79 7.79
N THR A 177 5.54 15.03 7.92
CA THR A 177 4.69 16.04 8.55
C THR A 177 3.49 16.32 7.65
N LEU A 178 2.34 16.63 8.23
CA LEU A 178 1.15 17.08 7.50
C LEU A 178 1.50 18.15 6.44
N SER A 179 2.53 18.97 6.69
CA SER A 179 3.08 19.96 5.77
C SER A 179 3.61 19.38 4.46
N ASP A 180 4.24 18.20 4.52
CA ASP A 180 4.81 17.50 3.36
C ASP A 180 3.74 16.76 2.52
N LEU A 181 2.53 16.62 3.09
CA LEU A 181 1.39 15.93 2.51
C LEU A 181 0.25 16.87 2.10
N LYS A 182 0.35 18.20 2.33
CA LYS A 182 -0.72 19.16 2.01
C LYS A 182 -1.20 19.02 0.57
N ASP A 183 -0.27 18.89 -0.37
CA ASP A 183 -0.58 18.74 -1.81
C ASP A 183 -1.31 17.43 -2.15
N LEU A 184 -1.22 16.42 -1.27
CA LEU A 184 -1.94 15.15 -1.40
C LEU A 184 -3.33 15.19 -0.74
N LEU A 185 -3.57 16.12 0.17
CA LEU A 185 -4.80 16.20 0.99
C LEU A 185 -5.85 17.12 0.37
N VAL A 186 -5.48 18.00 -0.56
CA VAL A 186 -6.43 18.84 -1.30
C VAL A 186 -7.15 17.97 -2.36
N PRO A 187 -8.49 18.05 -2.50
CA PRO A 187 -9.17 17.47 -3.65
C PRO A 187 -8.67 18.17 -4.92
N GLN A 188 -8.18 17.42 -5.90
CA GLN A 188 -8.04 17.96 -7.26
C GLN A 188 -9.40 18.03 -7.95
#